data_AF-A0A9E1L776-F1
#
_entry.id   AF-A0A9E1L776-F1
#
_cell.length_a   1.000
_cell.length_b   1.000
_cell.length_c   1.000
_cell.angle_alpha   90.00
_cell.angle_beta   90.00
_cell.angle_gamma   90.00
#
_symmetry.space_group_name_H-M   'P 1'
#
loop_
_entity.id
_entity.type
_entity.pdbx_description
1 polymer ?
#
loop_
_entity_poly.entity_id
_entity_poly.type
_entity_poly.pdbx_seq_one_letter_code
_entity_poly.pdbx_strand_id
1 'polypeptide(L)'
;MPESANVKSLDALRDFRVALINFIDKAKRAASSAESEINHMHSWIGHTQLMHWKYAIQRAEEKLSQAKSELFRATISQPDNPRGPTDQIKLVRRRKEEIASAQLKLQNTKRWGRILEHENHEYRSAMTPLTASLDGELQKAVVKIDNAIVSIELYLADQVVESEVEQTTEEKTSIARRGDDRKDPDNEHGDSQSTIDEGDEETPSEMG
;
A
#
# COMPACT_ATOMS: atom_id res chain seq x y z
N MET A 1 -31.60 -30.83 1.76
CA MET A 1 -31.45 -29.79 2.81
C MET A 1 -30.41 -28.81 2.30
N PRO A 2 -30.79 -27.76 1.58
CA PRO A 2 -29.85 -26.73 1.16
C PRO A 2 -29.45 -25.95 2.41
N GLU A 3 -28.21 -26.11 2.84
CA GLU A 3 -27.63 -25.34 3.92
C GLU A 3 -27.54 -23.90 3.43
N SER A 4 -28.48 -23.05 3.87
CA SER A 4 -28.60 -21.66 3.44
C SER A 4 -27.23 -20.98 3.50
N ALA A 5 -26.70 -20.62 2.34
CA ALA A 5 -25.38 -20.01 2.20
C ALA A 5 -25.25 -18.79 3.15
N ASN A 6 -24.24 -18.84 4.00
CA ASN A 6 -24.09 -17.92 5.13
C ASN A 6 -23.64 -16.53 4.65
N VAL A 7 -24.59 -15.64 4.32
CA VAL A 7 -24.36 -14.26 3.81
C VAL A 7 -23.32 -13.47 4.64
N LYS A 8 -23.18 -13.74 5.94
CA LYS A 8 -22.16 -13.12 6.81
C LYS A 8 -20.71 -13.45 6.41
N SER A 9 -20.45 -14.58 5.77
CA SER A 9 -19.09 -14.93 5.31
C SER A 9 -18.70 -14.14 4.07
N LEU A 10 -19.66 -13.76 3.22
CA LEU A 10 -19.42 -12.95 2.03
C LEU A 10 -19.06 -11.52 2.40
N ASP A 11 -19.79 -10.90 3.32
CA ASP A 11 -19.49 -9.55 3.81
C ASP A 11 -18.14 -9.52 4.53
N ALA A 12 -17.82 -10.54 5.34
CA ALA A 12 -16.51 -10.68 5.96
C ALA A 12 -15.36 -10.79 4.94
N LEU A 13 -15.56 -11.48 3.81
CA LEU A 13 -14.57 -11.55 2.73
C LEU A 13 -14.37 -10.20 2.03
N ARG A 14 -15.44 -9.45 1.79
CA ARG A 14 -15.37 -8.09 1.21
C ARG A 14 -14.64 -7.13 2.15
N ASP A 15 -14.96 -7.16 3.44
CA ASP A 15 -14.28 -6.35 4.46
C ASP A 15 -12.81 -6.71 4.57
N PHE A 16 -12.48 -8.01 4.60
CA PHE A 16 -11.10 -8.48 4.65
C PHE A 16 -10.31 -8.05 3.41
N ARG A 17 -10.90 -8.13 2.22
CA ARG A 17 -10.29 -7.63 0.98
C ARG A 17 -9.94 -6.15 1.08
N VAL A 18 -10.88 -5.32 1.51
CA VAL A 18 -10.67 -3.88 1.67
C VAL A 18 -9.58 -3.61 2.72
N ALA A 19 -9.61 -4.32 3.85
CA ALA A 19 -8.58 -4.22 4.88
C ALA A 19 -7.19 -4.62 4.36
N LEU A 20 -7.10 -5.68 3.55
CA LEU A 20 -5.86 -6.18 2.96
C LEU A 20 -5.26 -5.19 1.97
N ILE A 21 -6.08 -4.63 1.06
CA ILE A 21 -5.62 -3.59 0.12
C ILE A 21 -5.08 -2.38 0.89
N ASN A 22 -5.83 -1.90 1.88
CA ASN A 22 -5.42 -0.78 2.72
C ASN A 22 -4.13 -1.07 3.51
N PHE A 23 -3.98 -2.30 4.00
CA PHE A 23 -2.75 -2.74 4.67
C PHE A 23 -1.56 -2.70 3.72
N ILE A 24 -1.70 -3.26 2.51
CA ILE A 24 -0.62 -3.29 1.52
C ILE A 24 -0.18 -1.86 1.17
N ASP A 25 -1.12 -0.96 0.89
CA ASP A 25 -0.81 0.43 0.58
C ASP A 25 -0.09 1.15 1.72
N LYS A 26 -0.57 0.97 2.96
CA LYS A 26 0.06 1.57 4.14
C LYS A 26 1.45 0.99 4.38
N ALA A 27 1.61 -0.32 4.27
CA ALA A 27 2.89 -1.00 4.47
C ALA A 27 3.91 -0.57 3.41
N LYS A 28 3.53 -0.49 2.13
CA LYS A 28 4.42 0.00 1.06
C LYS A 28 4.85 1.45 1.28
N ARG A 29 3.93 2.33 1.67
CA ARG A 29 4.24 3.73 1.97
C ARG A 29 5.20 3.85 3.16
N ALA A 30 4.95 3.11 4.24
CA ALA A 30 5.81 3.10 5.42
C ALA A 30 7.22 2.56 5.08
N ALA A 31 7.29 1.45 4.34
CA ALA A 31 8.55 0.86 3.86
C ALA A 31 9.37 1.84 3.00
N SER A 32 8.72 2.48 2.03
CA SER A 32 9.36 3.45 1.14
C SER A 32 9.83 4.70 1.89
N SER A 33 9.05 5.19 2.85
CA SER A 33 9.44 6.33 3.70
C SER A 33 10.69 6.00 4.52
N ALA A 34 10.69 4.85 5.20
CA ALA A 34 11.82 4.40 6.00
C ALA A 34 13.09 4.23 5.14
N GLU A 35 12.97 3.61 3.96
CA GLU A 35 14.10 3.48 3.04
C GLU A 35 14.62 4.84 2.55
N SER A 36 13.73 5.80 2.26
CA SER A 36 14.12 7.15 1.86
C SER A 36 14.90 7.88 2.94
N GLU A 37 14.44 7.83 4.19
CA GLU A 37 15.12 8.42 5.35
C GLU A 37 16.51 7.81 5.58
N ILE A 38 16.61 6.48 5.48
CA ILE A 38 17.88 5.76 5.63
C ILE A 38 18.86 6.16 4.51
N ASN A 39 18.41 6.18 3.25
CA ASN A 39 19.24 6.58 2.12
C ASN A 39 19.65 8.06 2.23
N HIS A 40 18.75 8.93 2.68
CA HIS A 40 19.06 10.33 2.94
C HIS A 40 20.14 10.48 4.01
N MET A 41 20.00 9.79 5.15
CA MET A 41 20.97 9.82 6.24
C MET A 41 22.32 9.26 5.80
N HIS A 42 22.34 8.17 5.03
CA HIS A 42 23.55 7.60 4.45
C HIS A 42 24.26 8.62 3.54
N SER A 43 23.54 9.24 2.62
CA SER A 43 24.07 10.26 1.73
C SER A 43 24.59 11.49 2.50
N TRP A 44 23.83 11.95 3.50
CA TRP A 44 24.20 13.10 4.32
C TRP A 44 25.47 12.86 5.13
N ILE A 45 25.65 11.68 5.73
CA ILE A 45 26.87 11.34 6.47
C ILE A 45 28.05 11.14 5.52
N GLY A 46 27.86 10.36 4.45
CA GLY A 46 28.92 9.97 3.51
C GLY A 46 29.43 11.13 2.65
N HIS A 47 28.54 12.03 2.23
CA HIS A 47 28.87 13.13 1.32
C HIS A 47 28.84 14.48 2.02
N THR A 48 27.67 14.90 2.51
CA THR A 48 27.45 16.26 3.01
C THR A 48 28.31 16.58 4.23
N GLN A 49 28.25 15.75 5.28
CA GLN A 49 29.01 15.94 6.51
C GLN A 49 30.50 15.78 6.30
N LEU A 50 30.90 14.78 5.51
CA LEU A 50 32.30 14.56 5.20
C LEU A 50 32.92 15.77 4.48
N MET A 51 32.21 16.33 3.49
CA MET A 51 32.64 17.56 2.82
C MET A 51 32.64 18.76 3.75
N HIS A 52 31.58 18.94 4.56
CA HIS A 52 31.51 20.01 5.55
C HIS A 52 32.72 20.03 6.48
N TRP A 53 33.12 18.89 7.05
CA TRP A 53 34.28 18.84 7.95
C TRP A 53 35.60 19.08 7.23
N LYS A 54 35.76 18.62 5.97
CA LYS A 54 36.93 18.95 5.15
C LYS A 54 37.06 20.46 4.93
N TYR A 55 35.98 21.12 4.53
CA TYR A 55 35.96 22.57 4.34
C TYR A 55 36.17 23.33 5.66
N ALA A 56 35.60 22.83 6.76
CA ALA A 56 35.78 23.43 8.08
C ALA A 56 37.26 23.38 8.53
N ILE A 57 37.96 22.27 8.27
CA ILE A 57 39.39 22.13 8.55
C ILE A 57 40.19 23.13 7.71
N GLN A 58 39.97 23.18 6.39
CA GLN A 58 40.68 24.10 5.51
C GLN A 58 40.50 25.57 5.94
N ARG A 59 39.25 25.98 6.23
CA ARG A 59 38.95 27.34 6.71
C ARG A 59 39.59 27.62 8.08
N ALA A 60 39.68 26.61 8.96
CA ALA A 60 40.34 26.74 10.25
C ALA A 60 41.88 26.85 10.11
N GLU A 61 42.47 26.19 9.11
CA GLU A 61 43.89 26.29 8.78
C GLU A 61 44.25 27.67 8.21
N GLU A 62 43.44 28.22 7.31
CA GLU A 62 43.59 29.61 6.82
C GLU A 62 43.57 30.61 8.00
N LYS A 63 42.60 30.44 8.89
CA LYS A 63 42.43 31.20 10.13
C LYS A 63 43.62 31.05 11.09
N LEU A 64 44.26 29.89 11.15
CA LEU A 64 45.47 29.66 11.92
C LEU A 64 46.68 30.36 11.27
N SER A 65 46.78 30.33 9.94
CA SER A 65 47.82 31.04 9.20
C SER A 65 47.76 32.54 9.48
N GLN A 66 46.56 33.13 9.38
CA GLN A 66 46.33 34.53 9.73
C GLN A 66 46.73 34.84 11.18
N ALA A 67 46.29 34.03 12.15
CA ALA A 67 46.62 34.24 13.56
C ALA A 67 48.14 34.14 13.82
N LYS A 68 48.87 33.28 13.09
CA LYS A 68 50.33 33.19 13.16
C LYS A 68 51.00 34.45 12.58
N SER A 69 50.50 34.99 11.47
CA SER A 69 50.99 36.24 10.91
C SER A 69 50.75 37.43 11.83
N GLU A 70 49.57 37.49 12.47
CA GLU A 70 49.24 38.50 13.48
C GLU A 70 50.15 38.39 14.70
N LEU A 71 50.40 37.17 15.19
CA LEU A 71 51.36 36.92 16.27
C LEU A 71 52.76 37.40 15.89
N PHE A 72 53.23 37.07 14.69
CA PHE A 72 54.55 37.50 14.20
C PHE A 72 54.69 39.03 14.15
N ARG A 73 53.68 39.72 13.60
CA ARG A 73 53.63 41.19 13.58
C ARG A 73 53.60 41.78 14.98
N ALA A 74 52.82 41.20 15.90
CA ALA A 74 52.74 41.64 17.28
C ALA A 74 54.09 41.46 18.01
N THR A 75 54.78 40.34 17.78
CA THR A 75 56.12 40.09 18.35
C THR A 75 57.16 41.10 17.87
N ILE A 76 57.15 41.46 16.58
CA ILE A 76 58.09 42.46 16.03
C ILE A 76 57.79 43.87 16.54
N SER A 77 56.51 44.24 16.66
CA SER A 77 56.11 45.59 17.10
C SER A 77 56.31 45.85 18.60
N GLN A 78 56.48 44.79 19.41
CA GLN A 78 56.65 44.90 20.86
C GLN A 78 57.87 44.10 21.37
N PRO A 79 59.11 44.45 20.94
CA PRO A 79 60.31 43.70 21.30
C PRO A 79 60.66 43.78 22.80
N ASP A 80 60.37 44.90 23.45
CA ASP A 80 60.70 45.14 24.87
C ASP A 80 59.57 44.76 25.84
N ASN A 81 58.52 44.07 25.37
CA ASN A 81 57.42 43.64 26.24
C ASN A 81 57.81 42.36 27.00
N PRO A 82 58.02 42.41 28.34
CA PRO A 82 58.47 41.25 29.12
C PRO A 82 57.45 40.10 29.19
N ARG A 83 56.19 40.35 28.83
CA ARG A 83 55.11 39.33 28.78
C ARG A 83 54.81 38.83 27.36
N GLY A 84 55.32 39.50 26.34
CA GLY A 84 55.00 39.23 24.94
C GLY A 84 53.52 39.41 24.57
N PRO A 85 53.16 39.20 23.29
CA PRO A 85 51.79 39.33 22.78
C PRO A 85 50.88 38.16 23.21
N THR A 86 50.48 38.18 24.48
CA THR A 86 49.74 37.08 25.15
C THR A 86 48.41 36.73 24.44
N ASP A 87 47.68 37.72 23.93
CA ASP A 87 46.38 37.50 23.30
C ASP A 87 46.51 36.78 21.95
N GLN A 88 47.52 37.14 21.15
CA GLN A 88 47.82 36.50 19.88
C GLN A 88 48.31 35.06 20.09
N ILE A 89 49.08 34.80 21.16
CA ILE A 89 49.47 33.43 21.55
C ILE A 89 48.23 32.59 21.89
N LYS A 90 47.32 33.13 22.72
CA LYS A 90 46.05 32.46 23.05
C LYS A 90 45.18 32.22 21.81
N LEU A 91 45.15 33.18 20.88
CA LEU A 91 44.40 33.05 19.62
C LEU A 91 44.94 31.91 18.75
N VAL A 92 46.26 31.84 18.57
CA VAL A 92 46.91 30.73 17.84
C VAL A 92 46.61 29.38 18.49
N ARG A 93 46.67 29.31 19.82
CA ARG A 93 46.31 28.09 20.56
C ARG A 93 44.85 27.69 20.32
N ARG A 94 43.91 28.63 20.44
CA ARG A 94 42.48 28.40 20.17
C ARG A 94 42.26 27.86 18.75
N ARG A 95 42.90 28.46 17.74
CA ARG A 95 42.77 28.01 16.35
C ARG A 95 43.33 26.61 16.13
N LYS A 96 44.41 26.23 16.83
CA LYS A 96 44.91 24.83 16.82
C LYS A 96 43.92 23.86 17.46
N GLU A 97 43.31 24.23 18.58
CA GLU A 97 42.29 23.43 19.27
C GLU A 97 41.04 23.25 18.38
N GLU A 98 40.61 24.30 17.68
CA GLU A 98 39.52 24.25 16.70
C GLU A 98 39.80 23.22 15.59
N ILE A 99 41.00 23.24 14.99
CA ILE A 99 41.42 22.27 13.96
C ILE A 99 41.40 20.84 14.51
N ALA A 100 41.97 20.62 15.70
CA ALA A 100 41.99 19.30 16.33
C ALA A 100 40.57 18.77 16.57
N SER A 101 39.66 19.63 17.04
CA SER A 101 38.25 19.28 17.24
C SER A 101 37.55 18.91 15.93
N ALA A 102 37.83 19.64 14.84
CA ALA A 102 37.26 19.37 13.52
C ALA A 102 37.79 18.07 12.92
N GLN A 103 39.08 17.78 13.11
CA GLN A 103 39.71 16.51 12.71
C GLN A 103 39.09 15.31 13.44
N LEU A 104 38.86 15.43 14.75
CA LEU A 104 38.19 14.39 15.52
C LEU A 104 36.77 14.15 15.00
N LYS A 105 36.01 15.21 14.73
CA LYS A 105 34.66 15.12 14.15
C LYS A 105 34.66 14.47 12.76
N LEU A 106 35.67 14.77 11.92
CA LEU A 106 35.84 14.11 10.63
C LEU A 106 36.11 12.61 10.79
N GLN A 107 36.98 12.21 11.72
CA GLN A 107 37.25 10.80 12.00
C GLN A 107 36.00 10.07 12.50
N ASN A 108 35.26 10.69 13.41
CA ASN A 108 33.98 10.16 13.89
C ASN A 108 32.98 10.02 12.74
N THR A 109 32.84 11.03 11.87
CA THR A 109 31.95 10.98 10.70
C THR A 109 32.31 9.81 9.78
N LYS A 110 33.60 9.58 9.52
CA LYS A 110 34.06 8.42 8.73
C LYS A 110 33.74 7.09 9.42
N ARG A 111 33.90 7.01 10.74
CA ARG A 111 33.56 5.82 11.53
C ARG A 111 32.06 5.54 11.44
N TRP A 112 31.23 6.55 11.71
CA TRP A 112 29.78 6.43 11.62
C TRP A 112 29.30 6.11 10.21
N GLY A 113 29.96 6.64 9.17
CA GLY A 113 29.66 6.27 7.79
C GLY A 113 29.84 4.78 7.51
N ARG A 114 30.92 4.16 8.01
CA ARG A 114 31.14 2.71 7.86
C ARG A 114 30.14 1.87 8.64
N ILE A 115 29.84 2.27 9.88
CA ILE A 115 28.87 1.57 10.73
C ILE A 115 27.50 1.65 10.05
N LEU A 116 27.09 2.83 9.61
CA LEU A 116 25.80 3.02 8.95
C LEU A 116 25.68 2.22 7.65
N GLU A 117 26.75 2.10 6.86
CA GLU A 117 26.73 1.28 5.64
C GLU A 117 26.48 -0.21 5.96
N HIS A 118 27.10 -0.73 7.03
CA HIS A 118 26.86 -2.10 7.48
C HIS A 118 25.42 -2.29 7.97
N GLU A 119 24.93 -1.40 8.83
CA GLU A 119 23.55 -1.44 9.33
C GLU A 119 22.52 -1.27 8.20
N ASN A 120 22.83 -0.46 7.17
CA ASN A 120 21.99 -0.31 5.99
C ASN A 120 21.88 -1.62 5.21
N HIS A 121 22.99 -2.33 5.06
CA HIS A 121 23.00 -3.64 4.40
C HIS A 121 22.17 -4.66 5.16
N GLU A 122 22.29 -4.72 6.49
CA GLU A 122 21.47 -5.58 7.35
C GLU A 122 19.98 -5.22 7.28
N TYR A 123 19.65 -3.93 7.33
CA TYR A 123 18.28 -3.45 7.15
C TYR A 123 17.70 -3.87 5.80
N ARG A 124 18.45 -3.65 4.70
CA ARG A 124 17.99 -4.01 3.36
C ARG A 124 17.78 -5.50 3.19
N SER A 125 18.68 -6.33 3.73
CA SER A 125 18.53 -7.78 3.64
C SER A 125 17.29 -8.26 4.41
N ALA A 126 17.00 -7.70 5.57
CA ALA A 126 15.80 -7.99 6.34
C ALA A 126 14.50 -7.46 5.69
N MET A 127 14.58 -6.31 5.01
CA MET A 127 13.41 -5.66 4.41
C MET A 127 13.03 -6.21 3.02
N THR A 128 14.00 -6.74 2.28
CA THR A 128 13.79 -7.27 0.91
C THR A 128 12.66 -8.29 0.81
N PRO A 129 12.56 -9.32 1.69
CA PRO A 129 11.47 -10.29 1.65
C PRO A 129 10.10 -9.65 1.90
N LEU A 130 10.02 -8.69 2.83
CA LEU A 130 8.77 -8.00 3.15
C LEU A 130 8.27 -7.20 1.94
N THR A 131 9.14 -6.39 1.34
CA THR A 131 8.79 -5.60 0.16
C THR A 131 8.38 -6.51 -1.02
N ALA A 132 9.10 -7.61 -1.25
CA ALA A 132 8.75 -8.57 -2.29
C ALA A 132 7.38 -9.22 -2.07
N SER A 133 7.04 -9.56 -0.82
CA SER A 133 5.73 -10.13 -0.48
C SER A 133 4.60 -9.10 -0.65
N LEU A 134 4.82 -7.84 -0.27
CA LEU A 134 3.89 -6.71 -0.49
C LEU A 134 3.62 -6.45 -1.98
N ASP A 135 4.63 -6.63 -2.84
CA ASP A 135 4.52 -6.39 -4.28
C ASP A 135 3.89 -7.56 -5.05
N GLY A 136 4.13 -8.80 -4.62
CA GLY A 136 3.69 -9.99 -5.34
C GLY A 136 2.62 -10.81 -4.62
N GLU A 137 3.01 -11.45 -3.52
CA GLU A 137 2.21 -12.50 -2.87
C GLU A 137 0.89 -11.96 -2.32
N LEU A 138 0.94 -10.81 -1.65
CA LEU A 138 -0.25 -10.20 -1.06
C LEU A 138 -1.21 -9.66 -2.12
N GLN A 139 -0.68 -9.17 -3.26
CA GLN A 139 -1.52 -8.79 -4.41
C GLN A 139 -2.22 -10.01 -5.02
N LYS A 140 -1.51 -11.14 -5.15
CA LYS A 140 -2.13 -12.41 -5.59
C LYS A 140 -3.21 -12.88 -4.60
N ALA A 141 -3.01 -12.68 -3.29
CA ALA A 141 -4.01 -13.01 -2.29
C ALA A 141 -5.29 -12.18 -2.46
N VAL A 142 -5.18 -10.88 -2.75
CA VAL A 142 -6.34 -10.03 -3.07
C VAL A 142 -7.12 -10.58 -4.26
N VAL A 143 -6.43 -10.94 -5.37
CA VAL A 143 -7.08 -11.52 -6.55
C VAL A 143 -7.79 -12.85 -6.24
N LYS A 144 -7.18 -13.70 -5.39
CA LYS A 144 -7.83 -14.95 -4.95
C LYS A 144 -9.10 -14.69 -4.15
N ILE A 145 -9.09 -13.68 -3.27
CA ILE A 145 -10.27 -13.28 -2.50
C ILE A 145 -11.35 -12.72 -3.44
N ASP A 146 -10.97 -11.91 -4.43
CA ASP A 146 -11.89 -11.41 -5.46
C ASP A 146 -12.58 -12.55 -6.22
N ASN A 147 -11.80 -13.52 -6.70
CA ASN A 147 -12.35 -14.67 -7.40
C ASN A 147 -13.26 -15.53 -6.50
N ALA A 148 -12.95 -15.63 -5.21
CA ALA A 148 -13.76 -16.35 -4.24
C ALA A 148 -15.09 -15.62 -3.94
N ILE A 149 -15.07 -14.28 -3.88
CA ILE A 149 -16.29 -13.46 -3.73
C ILE A 149 -17.19 -13.69 -4.95
N VAL A 150 -16.64 -13.57 -6.16
CA VAL A 150 -17.40 -13.76 -7.42
C VAL A 150 -17.98 -15.16 -7.52
N SER A 151 -17.21 -16.21 -7.18
CA SER A 151 -17.72 -17.58 -7.25
C SER A 151 -18.89 -17.80 -6.28
N ILE A 152 -18.78 -17.31 -5.04
CA ILE A 152 -19.86 -17.39 -4.05
C ILE A 152 -21.10 -16.61 -4.50
N GLU A 153 -20.93 -15.43 -5.09
CA GLU A 153 -22.03 -14.63 -5.66
C GLU A 153 -22.76 -15.37 -6.79
N LEU A 154 -22.02 -16.05 -7.68
CA LEU A 154 -22.60 -16.87 -8.75
C LEU A 154 -23.39 -18.06 -8.19
N TYR A 155 -22.84 -18.78 -7.20
CA TYR A 155 -23.57 -19.88 -6.54
C TYR A 155 -24.85 -19.40 -5.85
N LEU A 156 -24.80 -18.22 -5.21
CA LEU A 156 -25.98 -17.61 -4.61
C LEU A 156 -27.03 -17.22 -5.65
N ALA A 157 -26.62 -16.68 -6.80
CA ALA A 157 -27.53 -16.32 -7.87
C ALA A 157 -28.20 -17.55 -8.49
N ASP A 158 -27.47 -18.64 -8.71
CA ASP A 158 -27.98 -19.89 -9.28
C ASP A 158 -29.03 -20.56 -8.36
N GLN A 159 -28.78 -20.57 -7.04
CA GLN A 159 -29.75 -21.05 -6.04
C GLN A 159 -31.05 -20.24 -6.02
N VAL A 160 -30.99 -18.93 -6.24
CA VAL A 160 -32.19 -18.07 -6.30
C VAL A 160 -33.01 -18.38 -7.56
N VAL A 161 -32.35 -18.59 -8.70
CA VAL A 161 -33.04 -18.96 -9.95
C VAL A 161 -33.70 -20.33 -9.83
N GLU A 162 -33.02 -21.33 -9.26
CA GLU A 162 -33.57 -22.67 -9.08
C GLU A 162 -34.82 -22.65 -8.18
N SER A 163 -34.81 -21.87 -7.10
CA SER A 163 -35.96 -21.71 -6.20
C SER A 163 -37.14 -20.93 -6.82
N GLU A 164 -36.90 -19.94 -7.67
CA GLU A 164 -37.96 -19.24 -8.43
C GLU A 164 -38.59 -20.14 -9.51
N VAL A 165 -37.79 -20.98 -10.16
CA VAL A 165 -38.29 -21.95 -11.15
C VAL A 165 -39.11 -23.06 -10.49
N GLU A 166 -38.70 -23.54 -9.32
CA GLU A 166 -39.50 -24.50 -8.53
C GLU A 166 -40.84 -23.89 -8.08
N GLN A 167 -40.85 -22.66 -7.54
CA GLN A 167 -42.09 -21.99 -7.10
C GLN A 167 -43.06 -21.72 -8.25
N THR A 168 -42.56 -21.28 -9.40
CA THR A 168 -43.41 -21.02 -10.59
C THR A 168 -43.95 -22.31 -11.23
N THR A 169 -43.28 -23.45 -11.04
CA THR A 169 -43.74 -24.77 -11.52
C THR A 169 -44.78 -25.38 -10.56
N GLU A 170 -44.63 -25.19 -9.25
CA GLU A 170 -45.62 -25.58 -8.24
C GLU A 170 -46.92 -24.75 -8.31
N GLU A 171 -46.84 -23.44 -8.53
CA GLU A 171 -48.05 -22.61 -8.70
C GLU A 171 -48.86 -22.99 -9.95
N LYS A 172 -48.20 -23.35 -11.06
CA LYS A 172 -48.87 -23.79 -12.29
C LYS A 172 -49.55 -25.15 -12.16
N THR A 173 -49.02 -26.05 -11.31
CA THR A 173 -49.61 -27.38 -11.08
C THR A 173 -50.76 -27.34 -10.05
N SER A 174 -50.74 -26.39 -9.10
CA SER A 174 -51.78 -26.23 -8.07
C SER A 174 -53.10 -25.66 -8.61
N ILE A 175 -53.07 -24.91 -9.72
CA ILE A 175 -54.28 -24.32 -10.34
C ILE A 175 -55.12 -25.37 -11.12
N ALA A 176 -54.59 -26.56 -11.42
CA ALA A 176 -55.26 -27.54 -12.28
C ALA A 176 -56.27 -28.48 -11.58
N ARG A 177 -56.59 -28.30 -10.28
CA ARG A 177 -57.51 -29.22 -9.57
C ARG A 177 -58.38 -28.54 -8.51
N ARG A 178 -59.26 -27.64 -8.94
CA ARG A 178 -60.41 -27.19 -8.13
C ARG A 178 -61.68 -27.31 -8.97
N GLY A 179 -62.36 -28.44 -8.80
CA GLY A 179 -63.53 -28.83 -9.59
C GLY A 179 -64.73 -27.89 -9.43
N ASP A 180 -65.49 -27.78 -10.51
CA ASP A 180 -66.86 -27.26 -10.52
C ASP A 180 -67.80 -28.48 -10.66
N ASP A 181 -68.30 -28.96 -9.52
CA ASP A 181 -69.44 -29.87 -9.45
C ASP A 181 -70.70 -29.00 -9.35
N ARG A 182 -71.44 -28.87 -10.46
CA ARG A 182 -72.84 -28.42 -10.43
C ARG A 182 -73.70 -29.35 -11.28
N LYS A 183 -74.61 -30.03 -10.57
CA LYS A 183 -75.69 -30.87 -11.08
C LYS A 183 -76.65 -30.10 -11.98
N ASP A 184 -76.97 -30.70 -13.12
CA ASP A 184 -78.23 -30.48 -13.86
C ASP A 184 -79.44 -30.79 -12.98
N PRO A 185 -80.57 -30.10 -13.23
CA PRO A 185 -81.59 -30.81 -14.01
C PRO A 185 -82.38 -29.93 -15.01
N ASP A 186 -82.99 -30.67 -15.93
CA ASP A 186 -84.22 -30.43 -16.67
C ASP A 186 -84.16 -29.83 -18.08
N ASN A 187 -84.61 -30.71 -18.97
CA ASN A 187 -84.78 -30.67 -20.41
C ASN A 187 -86.18 -30.11 -20.73
N GLU A 188 -86.29 -29.04 -21.52
CA GLU A 188 -87.49 -28.77 -22.34
C GLU A 188 -87.18 -27.80 -23.52
N HIS A 189 -87.26 -28.39 -24.72
CA HIS A 189 -87.63 -27.89 -26.05
C HIS A 189 -87.36 -26.45 -26.58
N GLY A 190 -86.94 -26.41 -27.85
CA GLY A 190 -87.27 -25.35 -28.83
C GLY A 190 -86.06 -24.85 -29.62
N ASP A 191 -85.58 -25.60 -30.62
CA ASP A 191 -85.79 -25.33 -32.06
C ASP A 191 -85.41 -23.92 -32.54
N SER A 192 -84.31 -23.81 -33.31
CA SER A 192 -84.27 -23.16 -34.64
C SER A 192 -82.84 -22.78 -35.07
N GLN A 193 -82.43 -23.36 -36.21
CA GLN A 193 -81.66 -22.76 -37.34
C GLN A 193 -80.26 -22.14 -37.08
N SER A 194 -79.21 -22.76 -37.63
CA SER A 194 -78.52 -22.43 -38.91
C SER A 194 -77.82 -21.07 -38.86
N THR A 195 -76.52 -20.95 -39.10
CA THR A 195 -75.85 -21.12 -40.40
C THR A 195 -74.34 -20.87 -40.24
N ILE A 196 -73.48 -21.63 -40.95
CA ILE A 196 -72.41 -21.16 -41.87
C ILE A 196 -71.29 -20.30 -41.22
N ASP A 197 -69.98 -20.44 -41.41
CA ASP A 197 -69.09 -20.95 -42.46
C ASP A 197 -67.66 -20.96 -41.87
N GLU A 198 -66.83 -21.95 -42.21
CA GLU A 198 -65.62 -21.85 -43.04
C GLU A 198 -64.37 -21.14 -42.47
N GLY A 199 -63.23 -21.78 -42.75
CA GLY A 199 -61.88 -21.23 -42.70
C GLY A 199 -61.05 -21.80 -41.55
N ASP A 200 -60.40 -22.96 -41.67
CA ASP A 200 -59.11 -23.17 -42.39
C ASP A 200 -58.09 -22.06 -42.04
N GLU A 201 -56.87 -22.31 -41.56
CA GLU A 201 -55.88 -23.26 -42.06
C GLU A 201 -54.70 -23.35 -41.06
N GLU A 202 -54.22 -24.57 -40.86
CA GLU A 202 -52.80 -24.98 -40.89
C GLU A 202 -51.70 -24.22 -40.07
N THR A 203 -51.24 -24.93 -39.04
CA THR A 203 -49.81 -25.19 -38.70
C THR A 203 -48.91 -25.36 -39.95
N PRO A 204 -47.55 -25.28 -39.94
CA PRO A 204 -46.71 -25.90 -38.89
C PRO A 204 -45.28 -25.26 -38.71
N SER A 205 -44.60 -25.49 -37.59
CA SER A 205 -43.49 -26.45 -37.44
C SER A 205 -42.06 -25.91 -37.64
N GLU A 206 -41.29 -26.13 -36.57
CA GLU A 206 -39.90 -26.59 -36.51
C GLU A 206 -38.71 -25.74 -36.99
N MET A 207 -37.83 -25.55 -36.00
CA MET A 207 -36.41 -25.93 -35.99
C MET A 207 -35.44 -25.22 -36.94
N GLY A 208 -34.45 -24.61 -36.28
CA GLY A 208 -33.16 -24.21 -36.82
C GLY A 208 -32.31 -23.62 -35.72
#